data_AF-A0A1V5IDC4-F1
#
_entry.id   AF-A0A1V5IDC4-F1
#
_cell.length_a   1.000
_cell.length_b   1.000
_cell.length_c   1.000
_cell.angle_alpha   90.00
_cell.angle_beta   90.00
_cell.angle_gamma   90.00
#
_symmetry.space_group_name_H-M   'P 1'
#
loop_
_entity.id
_entity.type
_entity.pdbx_description
1 polymer ?
#
loop_
_entity_poly.entity_id
_entity_poly.type
_entity_poly.pdbx_seq_one_letter_code
_entity_poly.pdbx_strand_id
1 'polypeptide(L)'
;MVDLPIVIASTSPYWRWFESVFWIIILVIVLIIAYFIIKEIRLMTNTRRLAEIDLEKEKLNLMKAEMAQRGTPFFRVSPEQMKEIQVLDDENAALATDIFARHSMVDKRIERLENKVKLTKLDRMVEKIRDEEKRLG
;
A
#
# COMPACT_ATOMS: atom_id res chain seq x y z
N MET A 1 -12.86 -87.71 1.45
CA MET A 1 -13.52 -86.39 1.31
C MET A 1 -14.35 -86.20 2.56
N VAL A 2 -13.93 -85.30 3.44
CA VAL A 2 -14.69 -84.92 4.63
C VAL A 2 -15.09 -83.47 4.40
N ASP A 3 -16.36 -83.25 4.12
CA ASP A 3 -16.93 -81.91 4.00
C ASP A 3 -17.08 -81.34 5.41
N LEU A 4 -16.18 -80.41 5.75
CA LEU A 4 -16.28 -79.63 6.98
C LEU A 4 -17.47 -78.66 6.85
N PRO A 5 -18.33 -78.55 7.86
CA PRO A 5 -19.43 -77.60 7.82
C PRO A 5 -18.88 -76.18 7.81
N ILE A 6 -19.25 -75.41 6.78
CA ILE A 6 -18.95 -73.98 6.68
C ILE A 6 -19.72 -73.30 7.82
N VAL A 7 -18.99 -72.93 8.88
CA VAL A 7 -19.51 -72.08 9.94
C VAL A 7 -19.69 -70.69 9.35
N ILE A 8 -20.90 -70.42 8.84
CA ILE A 8 -21.30 -69.07 8.45
C ILE A 8 -21.50 -68.32 9.76
N ALA A 9 -20.48 -67.56 10.17
CA ALA A 9 -20.58 -66.66 11.30
C ALA A 9 -21.77 -65.74 11.06
N SER A 10 -22.84 -65.92 11.84
CA SER A 10 -24.02 -65.08 11.81
C SER A 10 -23.58 -63.66 12.17
N THR A 11 -23.38 -62.82 11.16
CA THR A 11 -23.16 -61.39 11.38
C THR A 11 -24.38 -60.90 12.13
N SER A 12 -24.15 -60.48 13.38
CA SER A 12 -25.19 -59.97 14.26
C SER A 12 -26.05 -58.93 13.51
N PRO A 13 -27.39 -58.97 13.60
CA PRO A 13 -28.27 -58.00 12.93
C PRO A 13 -27.89 -56.54 13.21
N TYR A 14 -27.33 -56.29 14.40
CA TYR A 14 -26.81 -54.99 14.81
C TYR A 14 -25.61 -54.51 13.96
N TRP A 15 -24.79 -55.43 13.43
CA TRP A 15 -23.62 -55.11 12.63
C TRP A 15 -23.99 -54.59 11.24
N ARG A 16 -24.96 -55.21 10.57
CA ARG A 16 -25.45 -54.75 9.26
C ARG A 16 -26.18 -53.40 9.35
N TRP A 17 -26.93 -53.21 10.43
CA TRP A 17 -27.54 -51.92 10.74
C TRP A 17 -26.46 -50.85 10.94
N PHE A 18 -25.42 -51.14 11.75
CA PHE A 18 -24.30 -50.22 11.99
C PHE A 18 -23.57 -49.83 10.69
N GLU A 19 -23.27 -50.79 9.81
CA GLU A 19 -22.59 -50.54 8.54
C GLU A 19 -23.37 -49.57 7.63
N SER A 20 -24.71 -49.62 7.68
CA SER A 20 -25.57 -48.73 6.91
C SER A 20 -25.53 -47.27 7.41
N VAL A 21 -25.43 -47.07 8.72
CA VAL A 21 -25.35 -45.72 9.34
C VAL A 21 -23.92 -45.20 9.51
N PHE A 22 -22.91 -46.06 9.38
CA PHE A 22 -21.50 -45.73 9.57
C PHE A 22 -21.05 -44.55 8.71
N TRP A 23 -21.39 -44.55 7.43
CA TRP A 23 -21.05 -43.46 6.50
C TRP A 23 -21.74 -42.14 6.85
N ILE A 24 -22.98 -42.19 7.35
CA ILE A 24 -23.70 -41.01 7.83
C ILE A 24 -23.02 -40.44 9.07
N ILE A 25 -22.62 -41.29 10.02
CA ILE A 25 -21.90 -40.88 11.23
C ILE A 25 -20.58 -40.20 10.86
N ILE A 26 -19.81 -40.78 9.94
CA ILE A 26 -18.57 -40.17 9.45
C ILE A 26 -18.84 -38.80 8.83
N LEU A 27 -19.85 -38.68 7.97
CA LEU A 27 -20.20 -37.42 7.32
C LEU A 27 -20.54 -36.34 8.35
N VAL A 28 -21.32 -36.68 9.39
CA VAL A 28 -21.65 -35.77 10.49
C VAL A 28 -20.39 -35.34 11.24
N ILE A 29 -19.47 -36.26 11.55
CA ILE A 29 -18.20 -35.94 12.20
C ILE A 29 -17.37 -34.97 11.35
N VAL A 30 -17.26 -35.22 10.03
CA VAL A 30 -16.54 -34.34 9.11
C VAL A 30 -17.18 -32.95 9.06
N LEU A 31 -18.51 -32.86 9.03
CA LEU A 31 -19.23 -31.58 9.08
C LEU A 31 -19.00 -30.83 10.39
N ILE A 32 -18.95 -31.54 11.53
CA ILE A 32 -18.62 -30.94 12.83
C ILE A 32 -17.20 -30.36 12.76
N ILE A 33 -16.21 -31.14 12.31
CA ILE A 33 -14.83 -30.67 12.18
C ILE A 33 -14.74 -29.45 11.25
N ALA A 34 -15.38 -29.51 10.08
CA ALA A 34 -15.41 -28.39 9.13
C ALA A 34 -16.06 -27.13 9.74
N TYR A 35 -17.17 -27.29 10.47
CA TYR A 35 -17.82 -26.20 11.20
C TYR A 35 -16.89 -25.57 12.24
N PHE A 36 -16.15 -26.40 13.00
CA PHE A 36 -15.18 -25.91 13.99
C PHE A 36 -14.04 -25.12 13.32
N ILE A 37 -13.49 -25.58 12.19
CA ILE A 37 -12.45 -24.85 11.44
C ILE A 37 -12.96 -23.48 11.02
N ILE A 38 -14.15 -23.40 10.42
CA ILE A 38 -14.75 -22.12 9.97
C ILE A 38 -15.01 -21.19 11.17
N LYS A 39 -15.52 -21.72 12.27
CA LYS A 39 -15.78 -20.98 13.50
C LYS A 39 -14.50 -20.41 14.10
N GLU A 40 -13.43 -21.20 14.14
CA GLU A 40 -12.13 -20.81 14.71
C GLU A 40 -11.46 -19.73 13.85
N ILE A 41 -11.48 -19.87 12.52
CA ILE A 41 -10.93 -18.85 11.61
C ILE A 41 -11.72 -17.54 11.74
N ARG A 42 -13.06 -17.60 11.81
CA ARG A 42 -13.89 -16.40 12.02
C ARG A 42 -13.59 -15.73 13.35
N LEU A 43 -13.39 -16.51 14.41
CA LEU A 43 -13.03 -16.02 15.73
C LEU A 43 -11.66 -15.33 15.70
N MET A 44 -10.64 -15.97 15.11
CA MET A 44 -9.29 -15.42 15.01
C MET A 44 -9.23 -14.13 14.19
N THR A 45 -10.09 -13.98 13.18
CA THR A 45 -10.12 -12.76 12.35
C THR A 45 -10.64 -11.55 13.14
N ASN A 46 -11.66 -11.74 13.99
CA ASN A 46 -12.13 -10.69 14.90
C ASN A 46 -11.17 -10.46 16.07
N THR A 47 -10.60 -11.53 16.63
CA THR A 47 -9.62 -11.44 17.72
C THR A 47 -8.31 -10.80 17.26
N ARG A 48 -7.87 -10.96 16.00
CA ARG A 48 -6.70 -10.23 15.48
C ARG A 48 -6.93 -8.73 15.44
N ARG A 49 -8.10 -8.27 14.98
CA ARG A 49 -8.44 -6.85 15.04
C ARG A 49 -8.54 -6.35 16.47
N LEU A 50 -9.12 -7.13 17.38
CA LEU A 50 -9.16 -6.77 18.81
C LEU A 50 -7.77 -6.77 19.45
N ALA A 51 -6.91 -7.72 19.11
CA ALA A 51 -5.54 -7.81 19.61
C ALA A 51 -4.66 -6.70 19.06
N GLU A 52 -4.84 -6.29 17.80
CA GLU A 52 -4.18 -5.11 17.22
C GLU A 52 -4.66 -3.83 17.92
N ILE A 53 -5.97 -3.68 18.12
CA ILE A 53 -6.55 -2.53 18.82
C ILE A 53 -6.12 -2.49 20.30
N ASP A 54 -6.07 -3.64 20.98
CA ASP A 54 -5.62 -3.72 22.37
C ASP A 54 -4.11 -3.54 22.48
N LEU A 55 -3.30 -4.04 21.53
CA LEU A 55 -1.88 -3.73 21.46
C LEU A 55 -1.61 -2.24 21.23
N GLU A 56 -2.42 -1.59 20.39
CA GLU A 56 -2.33 -0.15 20.17
C GLU A 56 -2.75 0.64 21.42
N LYS A 57 -3.84 0.24 22.08
CA LYS A 57 -4.27 0.84 23.35
C LYS A 57 -3.25 0.61 24.45
N GLU A 58 -2.66 -0.57 24.55
CA GLU A 58 -1.67 -0.91 25.56
C GLU A 58 -0.36 -0.16 25.31
N LYS A 59 0.09 0.00 24.05
CA LYS A 59 1.19 0.92 23.69
C LYS A 59 0.88 2.36 24.06
N LEU A 60 -0.34 2.83 23.79
CA LEU A 60 -0.75 4.19 24.08
C LEU A 60 -0.86 4.42 25.60
N ASN A 61 -1.24 3.38 26.35
CA ASN A 61 -1.33 3.41 27.81
C ASN A 61 0.05 3.29 28.46
N LEU A 62 0.96 2.48 27.92
CA LEU A 62 2.38 2.44 28.29
C LEU A 62 3.06 3.77 28.00
N MET A 63 2.79 4.39 26.85
CA MET A 63 3.24 5.74 26.54
C MET A 63 2.68 6.75 27.54
N LYS A 64 1.40 6.67 27.91
CA LYS A 64 0.79 7.58 28.91
C LYS A 64 1.34 7.34 30.33
N ALA A 65 1.62 6.10 30.68
CA ALA A 65 2.22 5.74 31.97
C ALA A 65 3.70 6.16 32.01
N GLU A 66 4.42 6.02 30.91
CA GLU A 66 5.78 6.54 30.74
C GLU A 66 5.80 8.07 30.74
N MET A 67 4.78 8.75 30.18
CA MET A 67 4.56 10.20 30.27
C MET A 67 4.28 10.66 31.71
N ALA A 68 3.60 9.85 32.52
CA ALA A 68 3.29 10.16 33.91
C ALA A 68 4.50 9.96 34.83
N GLN A 69 5.38 9.00 34.53
CA GLN A 69 6.61 8.74 35.29
C GLN A 69 7.81 9.59 34.84
N ARG A 70 7.93 9.90 33.55
CA ARG A 70 8.94 10.79 33.00
C ARG A 70 8.24 12.07 32.58
N GLY A 71 8.26 13.09 33.43
CA GLY A 71 7.68 14.41 33.16
C GLY A 71 8.36 15.19 32.01
N THR A 72 8.65 14.56 30.88
CA THR A 72 9.23 15.19 29.68
C THR A 72 8.45 14.78 28.43
N PRO A 73 7.88 15.75 27.68
CA PRO A 73 7.04 15.47 26.53
C PRO A 73 7.86 15.00 25.33
N PHE A 74 7.16 14.31 24.43
CA PHE A 74 7.60 13.69 23.18
C PHE A 74 8.21 14.67 22.15
N PHE A 75 9.29 15.33 22.52
CA PHE A 75 10.08 16.17 21.65
C PHE A 75 11.47 15.56 21.58
N ARG A 76 11.70 14.74 20.56
CA ARG A 76 13.07 14.55 20.04
C ARG A 76 13.61 15.85 19.40
N VAL A 77 12.81 16.92 19.39
CA VAL A 77 13.09 18.25 18.84
C VAL A 77 12.49 19.27 19.80
N SER A 78 13.29 20.06 20.51
CA SER A 78 12.81 21.02 21.51
C SER A 78 11.75 21.97 20.93
N PRO A 79 10.85 22.57 21.74
CA PRO A 79 9.87 23.55 21.24
C PRO A 79 10.51 24.74 20.49
N GLU A 80 11.78 25.03 20.78
CA GLU A 80 12.59 26.01 20.06
C GLU A 80 12.98 25.51 18.67
N GLN A 81 13.44 24.27 18.57
CA GLN A 81 13.79 23.64 17.29
C GLN A 81 12.55 23.43 16.38
N MET A 82 11.36 23.22 16.96
CA MET A 82 10.11 23.17 16.17
C MET A 82 9.77 24.54 15.55
N LYS A 83 10.02 25.64 16.28
CA LYS A 83 9.86 27.00 15.73
C LYS A 83 10.89 27.31 14.66
N GLU A 84 12.13 26.88 14.87
CA GLU A 84 13.21 27.02 13.87
C GLU A 84 12.87 26.26 12.58
N ILE A 85 12.34 25.05 12.67
CA ILE A 85 11.89 24.29 11.49
C ILE A 85 10.74 25.01 10.77
N GLN A 86 9.77 25.57 11.49
CA GLN A 86 8.69 26.35 10.86
C GLN A 86 9.21 27.59 10.14
N VAL A 87 10.17 28.31 10.73
CA VAL A 87 10.81 29.47 10.08
C VAL A 87 11.57 29.04 8.83
N LEU A 88 12.31 27.93 8.89
CA LEU A 88 13.03 27.39 7.73
C LEU A 88 12.07 26.93 6.61
N ASP A 89 10.92 26.36 6.95
CA ASP A 89 9.90 25.98 5.98
C ASP A 89 9.26 27.21 5.31
N ASP A 90 8.98 28.27 6.07
CA ASP A 90 8.47 29.53 5.54
C ASP A 90 9.50 30.23 4.62
N GLU A 91 10.77 30.24 5.01
CA GLU A 91 11.88 30.74 4.19
C GLU A 91 12.05 29.92 2.90
N ASN A 92 11.95 28.60 2.98
CA ASN A 92 12.02 27.71 1.82
C ASN A 92 10.84 27.94 0.86
N ALA A 93 9.63 28.17 1.37
CA ALA A 93 8.46 28.49 0.54
C ALA A 93 8.63 29.83 -0.20
N ALA A 94 9.20 30.84 0.49
CA ALA A 94 9.51 32.13 -0.12
C ALA A 94 10.62 32.00 -1.20
N LEU A 95 11.68 31.26 -0.90
CA LEU A 95 12.78 30.99 -1.85
C LEU A 95 12.29 30.21 -3.07
N ALA A 96 11.46 29.18 -2.89
CA ALA A 96 10.86 28.42 -3.98
C ALA A 96 10.05 29.32 -4.93
N THR A 97 9.31 30.28 -4.37
CA THR A 97 8.53 31.26 -5.13
C THR A 97 9.43 32.22 -5.94
N ASP A 98 10.51 32.73 -5.34
CA ASP A 98 11.49 33.60 -6.03
C ASP A 98 12.24 32.83 -7.13
N ILE A 99 12.66 31.59 -6.86
CA ILE A 99 13.31 30.71 -7.84
C ILE A 99 12.38 30.48 -9.04
N PHE A 100 11.10 30.20 -8.80
CA PHE A 100 10.12 30.01 -9.87
C PHE A 100 9.93 31.28 -10.71
N ALA A 101 9.83 32.45 -10.07
CA ALA A 101 9.71 33.73 -10.77
C ALA A 101 10.95 34.01 -11.65
N ARG A 102 12.15 33.76 -11.13
CA ARG A 102 13.41 33.91 -11.87
C ARG A 102 13.48 32.94 -13.05
N HIS A 103 13.10 31.68 -12.87
CA HIS A 103 13.04 30.70 -13.96
C HIS A 103 12.09 31.15 -15.06
N SER A 104 10.88 31.58 -14.72
CA SER A 104 9.91 32.08 -15.72
C SER A 104 10.43 33.30 -16.49
N MET A 105 11.16 34.20 -15.84
CA MET A 105 11.79 35.34 -16.50
C MET A 105 12.91 34.91 -17.46
N VAL A 106 13.71 33.91 -17.09
CA VAL A 106 14.77 33.34 -17.94
C VAL A 106 14.17 32.65 -19.16
N ASP A 107 13.14 31.83 -18.99
CA ASP A 107 12.48 31.12 -20.10
C ASP A 107 11.90 32.11 -21.12
N LYS A 108 11.22 33.17 -20.67
CA LYS A 108 10.73 34.25 -21.54
C LYS A 108 11.85 35.00 -22.26
N ARG A 109 13.06 35.06 -21.70
CA ARG A 109 14.22 35.65 -22.38
C ARG A 109 14.78 34.70 -23.43
N ILE A 110 14.86 33.41 -23.14
CA ILE A 110 15.30 32.38 -24.08
C ILE A 110 14.37 32.36 -25.29
N GLU A 111 13.05 32.31 -25.08
CA GLU A 111 12.05 32.32 -26.16
C GLU A 111 12.19 33.54 -27.08
N ARG A 112 12.40 34.73 -26.49
CA ARG A 112 12.63 35.95 -27.29
C ARG A 112 13.93 35.90 -28.09
N LEU A 113 14.99 35.31 -27.55
CA LEU A 113 16.26 35.13 -28.26
C LEU A 113 16.11 34.12 -29.39
N GLU A 114 15.43 33.00 -29.17
CA GLU A 114 15.13 32.01 -30.20
C GLU A 114 14.35 32.62 -31.36
N ASN A 115 13.31 33.41 -31.06
CA ASN A 115 12.51 34.08 -32.07
C ASN A 115 13.33 35.09 -32.90
N LYS A 116 14.23 35.85 -32.25
CA LYS A 116 15.16 36.74 -32.97
C LYS A 116 16.10 35.97 -33.90
N VAL A 117 16.68 34.86 -33.43
CA VAL A 117 17.59 34.03 -34.24
C VAL A 117 16.85 33.42 -35.44
N LYS A 118 15.60 32.96 -35.25
CA LYS A 118 14.75 32.46 -36.34
C LYS A 118 14.50 33.53 -37.39
N LEU A 119 14.15 34.75 -36.98
CA LEU A 119 13.96 35.89 -37.90
C LEU A 119 15.24 36.24 -38.67
N THR A 120 16.38 36.33 -37.99
CA THR A 120 17.67 36.62 -38.67
C THR A 120 18.06 35.54 -39.67
N LYS A 121 17.78 34.26 -39.39
CA LYS A 121 17.99 33.18 -40.36
C LYS A 121 17.06 33.34 -41.57
N LEU A 122 15.81 33.74 -41.35
CA LEU A 122 14.82 33.95 -42.40
C LEU A 122 15.20 35.14 -43.30
N ASP A 123 15.64 36.26 -42.72
CA ASP A 123 16.16 37.42 -43.46
C ASP A 123 17.34 37.05 -44.37
N ARG A 124 18.30 36.26 -43.86
CA ARG A 124 19.43 35.77 -44.67
C ARG A 124 19.01 34.85 -45.81
N MET A 125 17.94 34.07 -45.65
CA MET A 125 17.41 33.23 -46.72
C MET A 125 16.72 34.08 -47.80
N VAL A 126 15.94 35.09 -47.39
CA VAL A 126 15.29 36.03 -48.31
C VAL A 126 16.33 36.83 -49.10
N GLU A 127 17.41 37.28 -48.46
CA GLU A 127 18.49 38.01 -49.13
C GLU A 127 19.19 37.16 -50.19
N LYS A 128 19.48 35.88 -49.90
CA LYS A 128 20.03 34.93 -50.88
C LYS A 128 19.10 34.72 -52.08
N ILE A 129 17.80 34.56 -51.84
CA ILE A 129 16.81 34.39 -52.91
C ILE A 129 16.80 35.64 -53.80
N ARG A 130 16.81 36.84 -53.21
CA ARG A 130 16.83 38.10 -53.96
C ARG A 130 18.09 38.27 -54.81
N ASP A 131 19.23 37.84 -54.30
CA ASP A 131 20.50 37.88 -55.04
C ASP A 131 20.53 36.83 -56.18
N GLU A 132 19.90 35.68 -55.99
CA GLU A 132 19.69 34.68 -57.05
C GLU A 132 18.73 35.20 -58.14
N GLU A 133 17.63 35.86 -57.77
CA GLU A 133 16.70 36.49 -58.72
C GLU A 133 17.38 37.57 -59.58
N LYS A 134 18.21 38.43 -58.97
CA LYS A 134 19.00 39.44 -59.69
C LYS A 134 20.07 38.87 -60.63
N ARG A 135 20.46 37.61 -60.45
CA ARG A 135 21.41 36.92 -61.33
C ARG A 135 20.73 36.19 -62.48
N LEU A 136 19.44 35.87 -62.32
CA LEU A 136 18.64 35.14 -63.31
C LEU A 136 17.81 36.05 -64.22
N GLY A 137 17.53 37.29 -63.80
CA GLY A 137 16.99 38.38 -64.63
C GLY A 137 18.07 39.32 -65.13
#